data_AF-A0AAW0EWQ0-F1
#
_entry.id   AF-A0AAW0EWQ0-F1
#
_cell.length_a   1.000
_cell.length_b   1.000
_cell.length_c   1.000
_cell.angle_alpha   90.00
_cell.angle_beta   90.00
_cell.angle_gamma   90.00
#
_symmetry.space_group_name_H-M   'P 1'
#
loop_
_entity.id
_entity.type
_entity.pdbx_description
1 polymer ?
#
loop_
_entity_poly.entity_id
_entity_poly.type
_entity_poly.pdbx_seq_one_letter_code
_entity_poly.pdbx_strand_id
1 'polypeptide(L)'
;MLRRLCWRLAPAATTAAGAPSPADAGVGLDALAPYTTRVEALCRQMRAAGAEFDGVAVRPAEETGRGLVARCAIREGTTVVSVPLHRCGITADSLLSRDSLVRGARPPSLDEVRHLMNARSIRDPVLCEQVHFALLLAADHMDPDGPRAGYYDILPHPAMDDARVIKLHKDVLDPLLLVEWDDYQREMLAILHQLLRRWDAPQVPPIQVAYWALRTVFSRMHMLPKAGLAPQQVGSTLSYTALSSVDQADLQTRWTRRLKSMVSSLIGNPQAAEEYHLVPTLVPLLDMAPHISSSNVRVEVSTRDAAVGSCAELRAVRDIDAGETVGLRFNASQAPAFLLYRFGFIPQ
;
A
#
# COMPACT_ATOMS: atom_id res chain seq x y z
N MET A 1 1.44 -27.23 -13.76
CA MET A 1 2.53 -26.25 -13.95
C MET A 1 2.50 -25.27 -12.78
N LEU A 2 3.06 -25.66 -11.64
CA LEU A 2 3.17 -24.83 -10.43
C LEU A 2 4.63 -24.43 -10.26
N ARG A 3 5.00 -23.19 -10.63
CA ARG A 3 6.27 -22.61 -10.18
C ARG A 3 6.11 -22.32 -8.69
N ARG A 4 6.89 -23.00 -7.85
CA ARG A 4 6.89 -22.83 -6.40
C ARG A 4 7.46 -21.46 -6.05
N LEU A 5 6.65 -20.57 -5.45
CA LEU A 5 7.16 -19.40 -4.75
C LEU A 5 8.19 -19.86 -3.71
N CYS A 6 9.42 -19.39 -3.85
CA CYS A 6 10.51 -19.69 -2.93
C CYS A 6 10.34 -18.89 -1.63
N TRP A 7 9.55 -19.42 -0.70
CA TRP A 7 9.55 -18.95 0.69
C TRP A 7 10.85 -19.38 1.36
N ARG A 8 11.78 -18.45 1.55
CA ARG A 8 12.93 -18.69 2.43
C ARG A 8 12.46 -18.66 3.87
N LEU A 9 12.07 -19.82 4.39
CA LEU A 9 11.99 -20.05 5.83
C LEU A 9 13.43 -20.11 6.35
N ALA A 10 13.82 -19.15 7.19
CA ALA A 10 15.02 -19.30 8.02
C ALA A 10 14.67 -20.26 9.17
N PRO A 11 15.30 -21.44 9.29
CA PRO A 11 15.14 -22.25 10.49
C PRO A 11 16.00 -21.66 11.61
N ALA A 12 15.47 -21.67 12.83
CA ALA A 12 16.23 -21.41 14.05
C ALA A 12 17.43 -22.38 14.11
N ALA A 13 18.63 -21.83 14.17
CA ALA A 13 19.86 -22.60 14.20
C ALA A 13 20.06 -23.24 15.59
N THR A 14 19.89 -24.55 15.65
CA THR A 14 20.48 -25.40 16.70
C THR A 14 21.79 -25.97 16.17
N THR A 15 22.87 -25.78 16.92
CA THR A 15 24.25 -26.19 16.61
C THR A 15 24.43 -27.71 16.55
N ALA A 16 25.07 -28.23 15.48
CA ALA A 16 25.96 -29.39 15.51
C ALA A 16 26.78 -29.50 14.20
N ALA A 17 28.03 -29.96 14.33
CA ALA A 17 29.12 -29.86 13.37
C ALA A 17 29.20 -30.98 12.30
N GLY A 18 29.86 -30.70 11.15
CA GLY A 18 30.78 -31.65 10.48
C GLY A 18 30.44 -32.24 9.10
N ALA A 19 30.82 -31.53 8.02
CA ALA A 19 31.43 -31.99 6.73
C ALA A 19 30.66 -32.92 5.73
N PRO A 20 31.13 -33.10 4.47
CA PRO A 20 31.36 -32.11 3.40
C PRO A 20 30.52 -32.41 2.11
N SER A 21 30.55 -31.46 1.17
CA SER A 21 29.78 -31.39 -0.09
C SER A 21 30.21 -32.40 -1.18
N PRO A 22 29.29 -32.82 -2.07
CA PRO A 22 29.60 -32.98 -3.49
C PRO A 22 28.71 -32.10 -4.37
N ALA A 23 29.35 -31.43 -5.32
CA ALA A 23 28.75 -30.61 -6.35
C ALA A 23 27.99 -31.43 -7.41
N ASP A 24 27.08 -30.72 -8.07
CA ASP A 24 26.53 -30.94 -9.41
C ASP A 24 25.73 -32.21 -9.72
N ALA A 25 24.41 -32.09 -9.58
CA ALA A 25 23.46 -32.60 -10.57
C ALA A 25 22.19 -31.72 -10.57
N GLY A 26 21.93 -31.07 -11.71
CA GLY A 26 21.00 -29.95 -11.83
C GLY A 26 19.51 -30.28 -11.71
N VAL A 27 18.76 -29.24 -11.32
CA VAL A 27 17.40 -28.92 -11.80
C VAL A 27 17.32 -27.40 -11.82
N GLY A 28 17.12 -26.81 -13.00
CA GLY A 28 17.01 -25.36 -13.18
C GLY A 28 15.87 -24.77 -12.33
N LEU A 29 16.25 -24.15 -11.21
CA LEU A 29 15.44 -23.14 -10.54
C LEU A 29 15.59 -21.89 -11.40
N ASP A 30 14.53 -21.46 -12.08
CA ASP A 30 14.49 -20.14 -12.72
C ASP A 30 14.68 -19.09 -11.62
N ALA A 31 15.93 -18.70 -11.38
CA ALA A 31 16.26 -17.64 -10.45
C ALA A 31 15.58 -16.37 -10.96
N LEU A 32 14.79 -15.72 -10.10
CA LEU A 32 14.24 -14.40 -10.40
C LEU A 32 15.36 -13.50 -10.91
N ALA A 33 15.05 -12.68 -11.92
CA ALA A 33 16.00 -11.70 -12.44
C ALA A 33 16.53 -10.81 -11.30
N PRO A 34 17.76 -10.27 -11.42
CA PRO A 34 18.31 -9.36 -10.42
C PRO A 34 17.31 -8.25 -10.06
N TYR A 35 17.29 -7.83 -8.79
CA TYR A 35 16.32 -6.85 -8.28
C TYR A 35 16.29 -5.57 -9.14
N THR A 36 17.46 -5.07 -9.54
CA THR A 36 17.60 -3.91 -10.44
C THR A 36 16.92 -4.12 -11.79
N THR A 37 17.07 -5.28 -12.40
CA THR A 37 16.41 -5.64 -13.67
C THR A 37 14.89 -5.67 -13.53
N ARG A 38 14.38 -6.15 -12.39
CA ARG A 38 12.94 -6.16 -12.10
C ARG A 38 12.39 -4.75 -11.91
N VAL A 39 13.12 -3.88 -11.20
CA VAL A 39 12.78 -2.45 -11.06
C VAL A 39 12.77 -1.75 -12.43
N GLU A 40 13.75 -2.02 -13.29
CA GLU A 40 13.80 -1.47 -14.65
C GLU A 40 12.63 -1.95 -15.52
N ALA A 41 12.24 -3.22 -15.39
CA ALA A 41 11.07 -3.78 -16.07
C ALA A 41 9.79 -3.05 -15.62
N LEU A 42 9.59 -2.86 -14.31
CA LEU A 42 8.46 -2.07 -13.82
C LEU A 42 8.50 -0.64 -14.34
N CYS A 43 9.65 0.04 -14.30
CA CYS A 43 9.76 1.42 -14.81
C CYS A 43 9.36 1.51 -16.29
N ARG A 44 9.73 0.53 -17.12
CA ARG A 44 9.30 0.45 -18.53
C ARG A 44 7.79 0.24 -18.65
N GLN A 45 7.23 -0.68 -17.88
CA GLN A 45 5.78 -0.91 -17.84
C GLN A 45 5.02 0.36 -17.45
N MET A 46 5.48 1.06 -16.41
CA MET A 46 4.84 2.28 -15.92
C MET A 46 4.90 3.41 -16.95
N ARG A 47 6.05 3.60 -17.65
CA ARG A 47 6.13 4.56 -18.77
C ARG A 47 5.18 4.18 -19.90
N ALA A 48 5.11 2.91 -20.27
CA ALA A 48 4.17 2.43 -21.30
C ALA A 48 2.70 2.66 -20.91
N ALA A 49 2.39 2.61 -19.62
CA ALA A 49 1.06 2.93 -19.10
C ALA A 49 0.76 4.45 -19.06
N GLY A 50 1.78 5.30 -19.26
CA GLY A 50 1.67 6.76 -19.30
C GLY A 50 2.13 7.46 -18.02
N ALA A 51 2.85 6.79 -17.12
CA ALA A 51 3.44 7.44 -15.95
C ALA A 51 4.66 8.30 -16.33
N GLU A 52 4.78 9.45 -15.70
CA GLU A 52 5.86 10.43 -15.90
C GLU A 52 6.69 10.58 -14.63
N PHE A 53 8.02 10.47 -14.76
CA PHE A 53 8.95 10.54 -13.63
C PHE A 53 10.39 10.84 -14.09
N ASP A 54 10.57 11.58 -15.18
CA ASP A 54 11.89 11.78 -15.80
C ASP A 54 12.86 12.58 -14.93
N GLY A 55 12.34 13.44 -14.04
CA GLY A 55 13.11 14.14 -13.02
C GLY A 55 13.57 13.27 -11.85
N VAL A 56 13.20 11.98 -11.81
CA VAL A 56 13.42 11.08 -10.68
C VAL A 56 14.09 9.78 -11.09
N ALA A 57 15.10 9.37 -10.33
CA ALA A 57 15.68 8.04 -10.38
C ALA A 57 14.94 7.13 -9.40
N VAL A 58 14.32 6.08 -9.93
CA VAL A 58 13.70 5.00 -9.15
C VAL A 58 14.80 4.02 -8.75
N ARG A 59 15.22 4.08 -7.48
CA ARG A 59 16.31 3.27 -6.91
C ARG A 59 15.88 2.69 -5.56
N PRO A 60 14.83 1.85 -5.53
CA PRO A 60 14.39 1.27 -4.28
C PRO A 60 15.45 0.33 -3.71
N ALA A 61 15.58 0.33 -2.38
CA ALA A 61 16.35 -0.69 -1.67
C ALA A 61 15.52 -1.99 -1.60
N GLU A 62 16.13 -3.15 -1.80
CA GLU A 62 15.41 -4.43 -1.84
C GLU A 62 14.70 -4.74 -0.50
N GLU A 63 15.27 -4.29 0.61
CA GLU A 63 14.72 -4.53 1.95
C GLU A 63 13.43 -3.74 2.22
N THR A 64 13.26 -2.58 1.58
CA THR A 64 12.13 -1.68 1.84
C THR A 64 11.19 -1.55 0.65
N GLY A 65 11.70 -1.82 -0.55
CA GLY A 65 11.09 -1.49 -1.83
C GLY A 65 10.81 0.00 -2.01
N ARG A 66 11.59 0.88 -1.35
CA ARG A 66 11.44 2.35 -1.39
C ARG A 66 12.76 3.01 -1.73
N GLY A 67 12.71 4.09 -2.49
CA GLY A 67 13.88 4.86 -2.92
C GLY A 67 13.62 5.64 -4.19
N LEU A 68 13.36 6.94 -4.03
CA LEU A 68 13.24 7.91 -5.11
C LEU A 68 14.28 9.00 -4.89
N VAL A 69 15.03 9.34 -5.94
CA VAL A 69 16.10 10.34 -5.87
C VAL A 69 15.94 11.33 -7.01
N ALA A 70 16.00 12.62 -6.73
CA ALA A 70 15.92 13.65 -7.76
C ALA A 70 17.14 13.58 -8.69
N ARG A 71 16.91 13.56 -10.00
CA ARG A 71 17.98 13.57 -11.03
C ARG A 71 18.48 14.97 -11.33
N CYS A 72 17.63 15.96 -11.12
CA CYS A 72 17.87 17.37 -11.35
C CYS A 72 17.25 18.18 -10.21
N ALA A 73 17.55 19.47 -10.16
CA ALA A 73 16.84 20.38 -9.27
C ALA A 73 15.38 20.48 -9.69
N ILE A 74 14.46 20.35 -8.73
CA ILE A 74 13.02 20.43 -8.95
C ILE A 74 12.48 21.60 -8.13
N ARG A 75 11.70 22.47 -8.77
CA ARG A 75 11.11 23.64 -8.12
C ARG A 75 9.86 23.28 -7.33
N GLU A 76 9.63 24.01 -6.24
CA GLU A 76 8.37 23.97 -5.50
C GLU A 76 7.14 24.06 -6.44
N GLY A 77 6.11 23.29 -6.14
CA GLY A 77 4.86 23.20 -6.90
C GLY A 77 4.93 22.33 -8.15
N THR A 78 6.11 21.89 -8.58
CA THR A 78 6.28 21.05 -9.77
C THR A 78 5.87 19.61 -9.50
N THR A 79 5.24 18.96 -10.49
CA THR A 79 4.97 17.53 -10.46
C THR A 79 6.27 16.74 -10.62
N VAL A 80 6.58 15.93 -9.62
CA VAL A 80 7.79 15.10 -9.50
C VAL A 80 7.58 13.71 -10.12
N VAL A 81 6.42 13.13 -9.84
CA VAL A 81 5.95 11.85 -10.40
C VAL A 81 4.46 11.99 -10.69
N SER A 82 3.99 11.51 -11.83
CA SER A 82 2.56 11.46 -12.20
C SER A 82 2.18 10.05 -12.68
N VAL A 83 1.20 9.42 -12.04
CA VAL A 83 0.78 8.04 -12.31
C VAL A 83 -0.71 8.00 -12.68
N PRO A 84 -1.09 7.55 -13.90
CA PRO A 84 -2.49 7.40 -14.30
C PRO A 84 -3.24 6.39 -13.42
N LEU A 85 -4.27 6.84 -12.72
CA LEU A 85 -4.99 6.02 -11.75
C LEU A 85 -5.80 4.91 -12.41
N HIS A 86 -6.45 5.20 -13.54
CA HIS A 86 -7.26 4.21 -14.26
C HIS A 86 -6.46 3.05 -14.82
N ARG A 87 -5.16 3.22 -15.08
CA ARG A 87 -4.28 2.18 -15.64
C ARG A 87 -3.40 1.51 -14.59
N CYS A 88 -2.88 2.29 -13.65
CA CYS A 88 -1.85 1.83 -12.72
C CYS A 88 -2.33 1.75 -11.27
N GLY A 89 -3.41 2.46 -10.90
CA GLY A 89 -3.97 2.40 -9.56
C GLY A 89 -4.56 1.03 -9.27
N ILE A 90 -4.22 0.48 -8.11
CA ILE A 90 -4.74 -0.81 -7.64
C ILE A 90 -5.67 -0.53 -6.46
N THR A 91 -6.96 -0.80 -6.68
CA THR A 91 -8.05 -0.67 -5.69
C THR A 91 -8.85 -1.96 -5.62
N ALA A 92 -9.64 -2.14 -4.56
CA ALA A 92 -10.59 -3.24 -4.44
C ALA A 92 -11.51 -3.36 -5.67
N ASP A 93 -12.08 -2.25 -6.12
CA ASP A 93 -12.97 -2.21 -7.29
C ASP A 93 -12.24 -2.58 -8.58
N SER A 94 -10.98 -2.14 -8.75
CA SER A 94 -10.19 -2.48 -9.94
C SER A 94 -9.89 -3.98 -10.02
N LEU A 95 -9.60 -4.62 -8.88
CA LEU A 95 -9.33 -6.06 -8.79
C LEU A 95 -10.62 -6.85 -9.07
N LEU A 96 -11.74 -6.48 -8.45
CA LEU A 96 -13.01 -7.16 -8.66
C LEU A 96 -13.57 -6.97 -10.08
N SER A 97 -13.38 -5.82 -10.71
CA SER A 97 -13.95 -5.56 -12.04
C SER A 97 -13.11 -6.15 -13.18
N ARG A 98 -11.78 -6.10 -13.06
CA ARG A 98 -10.86 -6.42 -14.17
C ARG A 98 -10.24 -7.80 -14.08
N ASP A 99 -10.21 -8.39 -12.90
CA ASP A 99 -9.53 -9.66 -12.68
C ASP A 99 -10.54 -10.82 -12.56
N SER A 100 -10.52 -11.71 -13.54
CA SER A 100 -11.36 -12.91 -13.53
C SER A 100 -10.87 -13.94 -12.52
N LEU A 101 -9.57 -13.97 -12.21
CA LEU A 101 -9.01 -14.89 -11.22
C LEU A 101 -9.41 -14.45 -9.82
N VAL A 102 -9.31 -13.15 -9.49
CA VAL A 102 -9.78 -12.64 -8.19
C VAL A 102 -11.28 -12.90 -8.01
N ARG A 103 -12.11 -12.64 -9.03
CA ARG A 103 -13.55 -12.96 -8.96
C ARG A 103 -13.82 -14.46 -8.83
N GLY A 104 -13.13 -15.28 -9.63
CA GLY A 104 -13.24 -16.73 -9.59
C GLY A 104 -12.78 -17.33 -8.26
N ALA A 105 -11.85 -16.66 -7.59
CA ALA A 105 -11.37 -17.00 -6.26
C ALA A 105 -12.38 -16.66 -5.15
N ARG A 106 -13.52 -16.02 -5.41
CA ARG A 106 -14.59 -15.76 -4.42
C ARG A 106 -14.07 -15.36 -3.02
N PRO A 107 -13.25 -14.29 -2.93
CA PRO A 107 -12.74 -13.79 -1.66
C PRO A 107 -13.88 -13.39 -0.72
N PRO A 108 -13.67 -13.42 0.62
CA PRO A 108 -14.62 -12.87 1.57
C PRO A 108 -15.00 -11.43 1.22
N SER A 109 -16.30 -11.17 1.18
CA SER A 109 -16.87 -9.87 0.88
C SER A 109 -16.55 -8.85 1.97
N LEU A 110 -16.62 -7.56 1.62
CA LEU A 110 -16.44 -6.46 2.58
C LEU A 110 -17.41 -6.57 3.77
N ASP A 111 -18.64 -7.05 3.56
CA ASP A 111 -19.61 -7.20 4.65
C ASP A 111 -19.26 -8.36 5.59
N GLU A 112 -18.69 -9.45 5.08
CA GLU A 112 -18.15 -10.53 5.92
C GLU A 112 -16.94 -10.07 6.74
N VAL A 113 -16.07 -9.25 6.14
CA VAL A 113 -14.94 -8.61 6.84
C VAL A 113 -15.48 -7.70 7.95
N ARG A 114 -16.40 -6.77 7.64
CA ARG A 114 -17.02 -5.87 8.62
C ARG A 114 -17.70 -6.64 9.74
N HIS A 115 -18.46 -7.68 9.41
CA HIS A 115 -19.15 -8.50 10.40
C HIS A 115 -18.16 -9.14 11.38
N LEU A 116 -17.07 -9.72 10.85
CA LEU A 116 -16.04 -10.34 11.67
C LEU A 116 -15.30 -9.31 12.54
N MET A 117 -14.88 -8.18 11.95
CA MET A 117 -14.15 -7.13 12.67
C MET A 117 -15.01 -6.52 13.77
N ASN A 118 -16.30 -6.26 13.50
CA ASN A 118 -17.25 -5.76 14.49
C ASN A 118 -17.46 -6.75 15.65
N ALA A 119 -17.50 -8.06 15.37
CA ALA A 119 -17.58 -9.10 16.40
C ALA A 119 -16.36 -9.11 17.33
N ARG A 120 -15.24 -8.53 16.89
CA ARG A 120 -14.01 -8.34 17.66
C ARG A 120 -13.84 -6.90 18.16
N SER A 121 -14.92 -6.12 18.18
CA SER A 121 -14.96 -4.72 18.63
C SER A 121 -14.14 -3.74 17.77
N ILE A 122 -13.71 -4.13 16.58
CA ILE A 122 -13.04 -3.24 15.63
C ILE A 122 -14.11 -2.65 14.69
N ARG A 123 -14.47 -1.39 14.93
CA ARG A 123 -15.58 -0.70 14.23
C ARG A 123 -15.11 0.36 13.24
N ASP A 124 -13.81 0.42 12.96
CA ASP A 124 -13.26 1.38 11.99
C ASP A 124 -13.61 0.91 10.57
N PRO A 125 -14.48 1.66 9.84
CA PRO A 125 -14.89 1.28 8.49
C PRO A 125 -13.74 1.33 7.50
N VAL A 126 -12.79 2.26 7.68
CA VAL A 126 -11.61 2.37 6.81
C VAL A 126 -10.73 1.16 7.01
N LEU A 127 -10.49 0.75 8.26
CA LEU A 127 -9.71 -0.45 8.55
C LEU A 127 -10.35 -1.72 7.95
N CYS A 128 -11.69 -1.81 7.94
CA CYS A 128 -12.41 -2.89 7.26
C CYS A 128 -12.16 -2.89 5.75
N GLU A 129 -12.18 -1.72 5.10
CA GLU A 129 -11.87 -1.58 3.67
C GLU A 129 -10.41 -1.95 3.36
N GLN A 130 -9.47 -1.60 4.25
CA GLN A 130 -8.06 -1.97 4.10
C GLN A 130 -7.85 -3.48 4.21
N VAL A 131 -8.51 -4.15 5.16
CA VAL A 131 -8.44 -5.61 5.31
C VAL A 131 -9.07 -6.29 4.09
N HIS A 132 -10.24 -5.83 3.64
CA HIS A 132 -10.87 -6.36 2.44
C HIS A 132 -9.97 -6.19 1.21
N PHE A 133 -9.40 -4.99 1.01
CA PHE A 133 -8.47 -4.75 -0.09
C PHE A 133 -7.24 -5.67 -0.02
N ALA A 134 -6.70 -5.94 1.18
CA ALA A 134 -5.60 -6.87 1.36
C ALA A 134 -5.95 -8.32 0.97
N LEU A 135 -7.18 -8.79 1.23
CA LEU A 135 -7.62 -10.11 0.78
C LEU A 135 -7.66 -10.17 -0.75
N LEU A 136 -8.21 -9.15 -1.40
CA LEU A 136 -8.26 -9.08 -2.86
C LEU A 136 -6.85 -9.03 -3.47
N LEU A 137 -5.94 -8.27 -2.85
CA LEU A 137 -4.54 -8.20 -3.26
C LEU A 137 -3.83 -9.56 -3.09
N ALA A 138 -4.13 -10.29 -2.01
CA ALA A 138 -3.59 -11.63 -1.78
C ALA A 138 -4.08 -12.62 -2.86
N ALA A 139 -5.34 -12.54 -3.26
CA ALA A 139 -5.88 -13.34 -4.36
C ALA A 139 -5.21 -13.00 -5.70
N ASP A 140 -5.03 -11.72 -5.98
CA ASP A 140 -4.37 -11.23 -7.19
C ASP A 140 -2.90 -11.66 -7.27
N HIS A 141 -2.20 -11.67 -6.13
CA HIS A 141 -0.81 -12.11 -6.04
C HIS A 141 -0.63 -13.61 -6.31
N MET A 142 -1.70 -14.41 -6.23
CA MET A 142 -1.64 -15.83 -6.59
C MET A 142 -1.52 -16.05 -8.10
N ASP A 143 -1.72 -15.01 -8.93
CA ASP A 143 -1.50 -15.05 -10.38
C ASP A 143 -0.06 -14.60 -10.74
N PRO A 144 0.87 -15.53 -11.02
CA PRO A 144 2.24 -15.18 -11.36
C PRO A 144 2.37 -14.49 -12.72
N ASP A 145 1.37 -14.66 -13.60
CA ASP A 145 1.36 -14.10 -14.96
C ASP A 145 0.44 -12.86 -15.05
N GLY A 146 -0.10 -12.42 -13.91
CA GLY A 146 -1.00 -11.29 -13.81
C GLY A 146 -0.32 -9.96 -14.18
N PRO A 147 -1.08 -8.95 -14.62
CA PRO A 147 -0.54 -7.65 -15.08
C PRO A 147 0.24 -6.88 -13.98
N ARG A 148 0.05 -7.27 -12.71
CA ARG A 148 0.66 -6.64 -11.53
C ARG A 148 1.79 -7.48 -10.92
N ALA A 149 2.07 -8.67 -11.44
CA ALA A 149 3.10 -9.57 -10.92
C ALA A 149 4.47 -8.87 -10.83
N GLY A 150 4.86 -8.12 -11.87
CA GLY A 150 6.12 -7.37 -11.88
C GLY A 150 6.21 -6.28 -10.79
N TYR A 151 5.09 -5.71 -10.35
CA TYR A 151 5.07 -4.82 -9.20
C TYR A 151 5.17 -5.59 -7.88
N TYR A 152 4.46 -6.71 -7.72
CA TYR A 152 4.54 -7.51 -6.50
C TYR A 152 5.90 -8.14 -6.25
N ASP A 153 6.61 -8.48 -7.32
CA ASP A 153 7.95 -9.07 -7.23
C ASP A 153 8.95 -8.10 -6.59
N ILE A 154 8.83 -6.79 -6.85
CA ILE A 154 9.77 -5.80 -6.31
C ILE A 154 9.43 -5.31 -4.90
N LEU A 155 8.26 -5.70 -4.38
CA LEU A 155 7.87 -5.42 -3.00
C LEU A 155 8.66 -6.34 -2.05
N PRO A 156 8.92 -5.88 -0.81
CA PRO A 156 9.65 -6.70 0.16
C PRO A 156 8.86 -7.96 0.54
N HIS A 157 9.59 -9.06 0.74
CA HIS A 157 9.08 -10.37 1.17
C HIS A 157 9.93 -10.89 2.35
N PRO A 158 9.42 -10.84 3.60
CA PRO A 158 8.10 -10.36 4.00
C PRO A 158 7.93 -8.86 3.80
N ALA A 159 6.68 -8.38 3.71
CA ALA A 159 6.40 -6.95 3.56
C ALA A 159 6.91 -6.12 4.75
N MET A 160 7.03 -6.76 5.91
CA MET A 160 7.68 -6.25 7.11
C MET A 160 8.49 -7.39 7.75
N ASP A 161 9.75 -7.14 8.10
CA ASP A 161 10.54 -8.07 8.91
C ASP A 161 10.31 -7.79 10.40
N ASP A 162 9.24 -8.36 10.96
CA ASP A 162 8.84 -8.13 12.35
C ASP A 162 9.95 -8.56 13.34
N ALA A 163 10.75 -9.57 13.01
CA ALA A 163 11.89 -10.01 13.81
C ALA A 163 13.02 -8.96 13.84
N ARG A 164 13.26 -8.30 12.71
CA ARG A 164 14.19 -7.17 12.64
C ARG A 164 13.63 -5.94 13.36
N VAL A 165 12.34 -5.64 13.21
CA VAL A 165 11.67 -4.52 13.89
C VAL A 165 11.82 -4.68 15.41
N ILE A 166 11.44 -5.83 15.97
CA ILE A 166 11.56 -6.05 17.42
C ILE A 166 13.01 -5.96 17.88
N LYS A 167 13.97 -6.51 17.12
CA LYS A 167 15.40 -6.44 17.45
C LYS A 167 15.91 -5.00 17.51
N LEU A 168 15.44 -4.13 16.63
CA LEU A 168 15.82 -2.71 16.58
C LEU A 168 15.21 -1.90 17.73
N HIS A 169 14.01 -2.28 18.18
CA HIS A 169 13.20 -1.44 19.07
C HIS A 169 13.08 -1.94 20.51
N LYS A 170 13.40 -3.22 20.79
CA LYS A 170 13.21 -3.85 22.11
C LYS A 170 13.89 -3.13 23.28
N ASP A 171 15.02 -2.47 23.02
CA ASP A 171 15.86 -1.84 24.07
C ASP A 171 15.64 -0.31 24.13
N VAL A 172 14.81 0.24 23.23
CA VAL A 172 14.63 1.69 23.04
C VAL A 172 13.19 2.13 23.27
N LEU A 173 12.20 1.27 22.96
CA LEU A 173 10.79 1.58 23.16
C LEU A 173 10.30 1.11 24.53
N ASP A 174 9.24 1.77 25.02
CA ASP A 174 8.53 1.36 26.22
C ASP A 174 8.03 -0.10 26.08
N PRO A 175 8.28 -0.99 27.06
CA PRO A 175 7.77 -2.35 27.04
C PRO A 175 6.26 -2.46 26.80
N LEU A 176 5.46 -1.50 27.29
CA LEU A 176 4.01 -1.47 27.05
C LEU A 176 3.68 -1.28 25.57
N LEU A 177 4.42 -0.42 24.87
CA LEU A 177 4.26 -0.21 23.43
C LEU A 177 4.57 -1.48 22.66
N LEU A 178 5.57 -2.25 23.08
CA LEU A 178 5.92 -3.53 22.47
C LEU A 178 4.83 -4.60 22.69
N VAL A 179 4.17 -4.60 23.86
CA VAL A 179 3.03 -5.47 24.12
C VAL A 179 1.85 -5.09 23.22
N GLU A 180 1.51 -3.80 23.11
CA GLU A 180 0.44 -3.35 22.22
C GLU A 180 0.72 -3.67 20.74
N TRP A 181 1.97 -3.53 20.31
CA TRP A 181 2.41 -3.90 18.96
C TRP A 181 2.20 -5.39 18.68
N ASP A 182 2.58 -6.25 19.62
CA ASP A 182 2.41 -7.69 19.51
C ASP A 182 0.92 -8.09 19.54
N ASP A 183 0.10 -7.41 20.35
CA ASP A 183 -1.36 -7.58 20.35
C ASP A 183 -1.97 -7.26 18.98
N TYR A 184 -1.55 -6.17 18.31
CA TYR A 184 -1.98 -5.87 16.94
C TYR A 184 -1.61 -6.99 15.96
N GLN A 185 -0.40 -7.55 16.06
CA GLN A 185 0.03 -8.65 15.20
C GLN A 185 -0.83 -9.90 15.41
N ARG A 186 -1.02 -10.32 16.67
CA ARG A 186 -1.84 -11.49 17.01
C ARG A 186 -3.28 -11.34 16.57
N GLU A 187 -3.86 -10.16 16.83
CA GLU A 187 -5.26 -9.85 16.50
C GLU A 187 -5.50 -9.90 14.98
N MET A 188 -4.63 -9.26 14.21
CA MET A 188 -4.74 -9.23 12.74
C MET A 188 -4.51 -10.61 12.13
N LEU A 189 -3.57 -11.40 12.65
CA LEU A 189 -3.38 -12.79 12.23
C LEU A 189 -4.59 -13.67 12.55
N ALA A 190 -5.21 -13.49 13.72
CA ALA A 190 -6.42 -14.20 14.08
C ALA A 190 -7.59 -13.88 13.13
N ILE A 191 -7.76 -12.60 12.78
CA ILE A 191 -8.75 -12.13 11.81
C ILE A 191 -8.49 -12.78 10.44
N LEU A 192 -7.26 -12.72 9.93
CA LEU A 192 -6.91 -13.33 8.65
C LEU A 192 -7.17 -14.84 8.64
N HIS A 193 -6.77 -15.58 9.67
CA HIS A 193 -7.07 -17.01 9.76
C HIS A 193 -8.56 -17.31 9.69
N GLN A 194 -9.41 -16.50 10.33
CA GLN A 194 -10.85 -16.68 10.30
C GLN A 194 -11.45 -16.34 8.93
N LEU A 195 -10.95 -15.31 8.26
CA LEU A 195 -11.39 -14.93 6.90
C LEU A 195 -10.97 -15.98 5.87
N LEU A 196 -9.73 -16.46 5.93
CA LEU A 196 -9.23 -17.51 5.03
C LEU A 196 -9.99 -18.84 5.19
N ARG A 197 -10.49 -19.16 6.40
CA ARG A 197 -11.35 -20.34 6.60
C ARG A 197 -12.74 -20.19 5.98
N ARG A 198 -13.22 -18.96 5.79
CA ARG A 198 -14.51 -18.66 5.15
C ARG A 198 -14.40 -18.51 3.63
N TRP A 199 -13.18 -18.60 3.09
CA TRP A 199 -12.90 -18.41 1.69
C TRP A 199 -13.44 -19.57 0.86
N ASP A 200 -14.51 -19.33 0.10
CA ASP A 200 -15.25 -20.35 -0.66
C ASP A 200 -14.68 -20.52 -2.09
N ALA A 201 -13.45 -21.03 -2.20
CA ALA A 201 -12.81 -21.23 -3.51
C ALA A 201 -11.75 -22.34 -3.53
N PRO A 202 -11.44 -22.90 -4.73
CA PRO A 202 -10.47 -23.97 -4.87
C PRO A 202 -9.02 -23.55 -4.54
N GLN A 203 -8.73 -22.25 -4.53
CA GLN A 203 -7.39 -21.71 -4.24
C GLN A 203 -7.49 -20.57 -3.24
N VAL A 204 -7.32 -20.90 -1.96
CA VAL A 204 -7.23 -19.92 -0.87
C VAL A 204 -5.77 -19.45 -0.77
N PRO A 205 -5.49 -18.13 -0.66
CA PRO A 205 -4.13 -17.65 -0.46
C PRO A 205 -3.50 -18.23 0.81
N PRO A 206 -2.23 -18.67 0.80
CA PRO A 206 -1.52 -19.02 2.02
C PRO A 206 -1.52 -17.87 3.03
N ILE A 207 -1.52 -18.17 4.33
CA ILE A 207 -1.52 -17.13 5.37
C ILE A 207 -0.34 -16.15 5.21
N GLN A 208 0.81 -16.63 4.73
CA GLN A 208 1.99 -15.79 4.47
C GLN A 208 1.71 -14.75 3.38
N VAL A 209 0.99 -15.13 2.32
CA VAL A 209 0.58 -14.21 1.24
C VAL A 209 -0.47 -13.23 1.74
N ALA A 210 -1.47 -13.71 2.47
CA ALA A 210 -2.51 -12.86 3.03
C ALA A 210 -1.94 -11.84 4.04
N TYR A 211 -1.01 -12.28 4.88
CA TYR A 211 -0.31 -11.40 5.82
C TYR A 211 0.59 -10.42 5.08
N TRP A 212 1.39 -10.87 4.10
CA TRP A 212 2.17 -9.99 3.23
C TRP A 212 1.31 -8.90 2.59
N ALA A 213 0.15 -9.26 2.04
CA ALA A 213 -0.76 -8.32 1.40
C ALA A 213 -1.32 -7.31 2.41
N LEU A 214 -1.71 -7.76 3.61
CA LEU A 214 -2.17 -6.88 4.69
C LEU A 214 -1.12 -5.85 5.07
N ARG A 215 0.11 -6.30 5.30
CA ARG A 215 1.25 -5.46 5.69
C ARG A 215 1.64 -4.50 4.55
N THR A 216 1.55 -4.95 3.30
CA THR A 216 1.72 -4.11 2.10
C THR A 216 0.69 -3.00 2.06
N VAL A 217 -0.60 -3.33 2.15
CA VAL A 217 -1.69 -2.33 2.14
C VAL A 217 -1.50 -1.32 3.26
N PHE A 218 -1.29 -1.77 4.50
CA PHE A 218 -1.12 -0.87 5.64
C PHE A 218 0.05 0.09 5.45
N SER A 219 1.20 -0.40 4.97
CA SER A 219 2.41 0.41 4.86
C SER A 219 2.47 1.30 3.60
N ARG A 220 1.77 0.95 2.51
CA ARG A 220 1.97 1.56 1.18
C ARG A 220 0.75 2.23 0.56
N MET A 221 -0.45 1.99 1.08
CA MET A 221 -1.65 2.56 0.49
C MET A 221 -1.73 4.08 0.66
N HIS A 222 -2.40 4.72 -0.30
CA HIS A 222 -2.94 6.06 -0.19
C HIS A 222 -4.46 5.98 -0.17
N MET A 223 -5.10 6.86 0.60
CA MET A 223 -6.55 7.02 0.55
C MET A 223 -6.84 7.94 -0.64
N LEU A 224 -7.38 7.44 -1.74
CA LEU A 224 -7.62 8.26 -2.94
C LEU A 224 -9.10 8.22 -3.33
N PRO A 225 -9.63 9.21 -4.06
CA PRO A 225 -11.02 9.20 -4.50
C PRO A 225 -11.36 7.92 -5.27
N LYS A 226 -12.48 7.27 -4.94
CA LYS A 226 -12.91 5.98 -5.48
C LYS A 226 -12.95 5.92 -7.01
N ALA A 227 -13.40 6.99 -7.65
CA ALA A 227 -13.47 7.08 -9.11
C ALA A 227 -12.12 7.49 -9.75
N GLY A 228 -11.07 7.69 -8.95
CA GLY A 228 -9.80 8.27 -9.35
C GLY A 228 -9.92 9.72 -9.82
N LEU A 229 -11.11 10.33 -9.75
CA LEU A 229 -11.40 11.66 -10.26
C LEU A 229 -10.63 12.72 -9.46
N ALA A 230 -10.05 13.66 -10.18
CA ALA A 230 -9.39 14.80 -9.55
C ALA A 230 -10.44 15.75 -8.95
N PRO A 231 -10.16 16.45 -7.83
CA PRO A 231 -11.09 17.40 -7.24
C PRO A 231 -11.66 18.43 -8.23
N GLN A 232 -10.87 18.81 -9.24
CA GLN A 232 -11.29 19.75 -10.28
C GLN A 232 -12.37 19.18 -11.20
N GLN A 233 -12.42 17.85 -11.39
CA GLN A 233 -13.40 17.19 -12.26
C GLN A 233 -14.79 17.06 -11.61
N VAL A 234 -14.87 17.23 -10.28
CA VAL A 234 -16.14 17.20 -9.54
C VAL A 234 -16.39 18.52 -8.78
N GLY A 235 -15.73 19.61 -9.19
CA GLY A 235 -16.00 20.98 -8.72
C GLY A 235 -15.51 21.34 -7.32
N SER A 236 -14.60 20.57 -6.71
CA SER A 236 -14.08 20.84 -5.35
C SER A 236 -12.72 21.56 -5.38
N THR A 237 -12.57 22.58 -4.53
CA THR A 237 -11.33 23.38 -4.36
C THR A 237 -10.48 22.92 -3.17
N LEU A 238 -10.90 21.89 -2.43
CA LEU A 238 -10.22 21.46 -1.21
C LEU A 238 -9.02 20.55 -1.52
N SER A 239 -7.85 20.94 -0.99
CA SER A 239 -6.65 20.10 -1.01
C SER A 239 -6.86 18.81 -0.21
N TYR A 240 -6.24 17.72 -0.66
CA TYR A 240 -6.32 16.38 -0.08
C TYR A 240 -6.06 16.34 1.45
N THR A 241 -5.14 17.16 1.95
CA THR A 241 -4.87 17.34 3.39
C THR A 241 -6.07 17.86 4.17
N ALA A 242 -6.85 18.78 3.59
CA ALA A 242 -8.05 19.33 4.23
C ALA A 242 -9.19 18.30 4.31
N LEU A 243 -9.28 17.39 3.34
CA LEU A 243 -10.31 16.34 3.34
C LEU A 243 -10.02 15.25 4.38
N SER A 244 -8.75 14.87 4.57
CA SER A 244 -8.37 13.93 5.64
C SER A 244 -8.67 14.46 7.06
N SER A 245 -8.60 15.78 7.26
CA SER A 245 -9.00 16.43 8.52
C SER A 245 -10.51 16.56 8.68
N VAL A 246 -11.27 16.68 7.59
CA VAL A 246 -12.74 16.75 7.64
C VAL A 246 -13.35 15.38 7.94
N ASP A 247 -12.82 14.29 7.39
CA ASP A 247 -13.24 12.93 7.76
C ASP A 247 -12.97 12.63 9.25
N GLN A 248 -11.83 13.11 9.79
CA GLN A 248 -11.56 13.02 11.23
C GLN A 248 -12.55 13.84 12.08
N ALA A 249 -13.00 15.00 11.59
CA ALA A 249 -13.99 15.84 12.28
C ALA A 249 -15.41 15.24 12.22
N ASP A 250 -15.77 14.62 11.10
CA ASP A 250 -17.05 13.93 10.90
C ASP A 250 -17.15 12.64 11.75
N LEU A 251 -16.04 11.95 11.99
CA LEU A 251 -15.98 10.76 12.85
C LEU A 251 -16.09 11.09 14.35
N GLN A 252 -15.72 12.30 14.78
CA GLN A 252 -15.72 12.69 16.20
C GLN A 252 -17.04 13.28 16.70
N THR A 253 -17.94 13.77 15.84
CA THR A 253 -19.13 14.47 16.30
C THR A 253 -20.43 13.85 15.80
N ARG A 254 -21.38 13.62 16.73
CA ARG A 254 -22.80 13.27 16.48
C ARG A 254 -23.57 14.42 15.79
N TRP A 255 -22.93 15.10 14.84
CA TRP A 255 -23.42 16.28 14.11
C TRP A 255 -23.68 16.00 12.63
N THR A 256 -23.75 14.72 12.26
CA THR A 256 -23.88 14.19 10.89
C THR A 256 -25.10 14.69 10.10
N ARG A 257 -26.09 15.36 10.71
CA ARG A 257 -27.20 16.00 9.98
C ARG A 257 -27.05 17.49 9.75
N ARG A 258 -26.35 18.22 10.64
CA ARG A 258 -26.16 19.69 10.50
C ARG A 258 -24.92 20.01 9.69
N LEU A 259 -23.86 19.20 9.80
CA LEU A 259 -22.68 19.39 8.96
C LEU A 259 -22.94 18.95 7.52
N LYS A 260 -23.71 17.88 7.29
CA LYS A 260 -24.16 17.49 5.94
C LYS A 260 -24.88 18.62 5.19
N SER A 261 -25.65 19.48 5.86
CA SER A 261 -26.28 20.63 5.18
C SER A 261 -25.31 21.78 4.92
N MET A 262 -24.32 22.00 5.79
CA MET A 262 -23.26 22.99 5.56
C MET A 262 -22.28 22.55 4.47
N VAL A 263 -21.87 21.28 4.48
CA VAL A 263 -21.04 20.65 3.44
C VAL A 263 -21.82 20.55 2.13
N SER A 264 -23.11 20.21 2.15
CA SER A 264 -23.96 20.25 0.95
C SER A 264 -24.10 21.67 0.36
N SER A 265 -23.99 22.72 1.18
CA SER A 265 -24.00 24.11 0.70
C SER A 265 -22.65 24.57 0.13
N LEU A 266 -21.56 23.89 0.49
CA LEU A 266 -20.19 24.17 0.00
C LEU A 266 -19.75 23.25 -1.16
N ILE A 267 -20.28 22.03 -1.22
CA ILE A 267 -19.89 21.02 -2.22
C ILE A 267 -20.84 20.98 -3.41
N GLY A 268 -22.11 21.37 -3.25
CA GLY A 268 -23.09 21.26 -4.34
C GLY A 268 -23.37 19.79 -4.72
N ASN A 269 -24.64 19.48 -4.91
CA ASN A 269 -25.18 18.16 -5.27
C ASN A 269 -24.71 16.96 -4.37
N PRO A 270 -25.59 16.38 -3.53
CA PRO A 270 -25.24 15.23 -2.69
C PRO A 270 -24.72 13.98 -3.43
N GLN A 271 -24.95 13.87 -4.75
CA GLN A 271 -24.32 12.84 -5.59
C GLN A 271 -22.79 12.99 -5.69
N ALA A 272 -22.26 14.22 -5.65
CA ALA A 272 -20.81 14.46 -5.67
C ALA A 272 -20.12 13.92 -4.41
N ALA A 273 -20.81 13.88 -3.26
CA ALA A 273 -20.24 13.36 -2.01
C ALA A 273 -19.99 11.84 -2.02
N GLU A 274 -20.79 11.07 -2.75
CA GLU A 274 -20.54 9.62 -2.95
C GLU A 274 -19.37 9.37 -3.92
N GLU A 275 -19.15 10.25 -4.89
CA GLU A 275 -18.02 10.19 -5.85
C GLU A 275 -16.66 10.51 -5.19
N TYR A 276 -16.68 11.24 -4.06
CA TYR A 276 -15.49 11.62 -3.29
C TYR A 276 -15.12 10.68 -2.15
N HIS A 277 -15.80 9.53 -1.99
CA HIS A 277 -15.41 8.51 -1.01
C HIS A 277 -13.95 8.11 -1.23
N LEU A 278 -13.12 8.25 -0.20
CA LEU A 278 -11.71 7.86 -0.27
C LEU A 278 -11.58 6.36 -0.03
N VAL A 279 -10.87 5.67 -0.92
CA VAL A 279 -10.62 4.23 -0.82
C VAL A 279 -9.12 3.93 -0.73
N PRO A 280 -8.73 2.86 -0.02
CA PRO A 280 -7.37 2.34 -0.06
C PRO A 280 -6.93 2.03 -1.50
N THR A 281 -5.84 2.66 -1.92
CA THR A 281 -5.27 2.51 -3.27
C THR A 281 -3.76 2.31 -3.17
N LEU A 282 -3.23 1.26 -3.81
CA LEU A 282 -1.80 1.17 -4.10
C LEU A 282 -1.52 1.85 -5.44
N VAL A 283 -0.50 2.69 -5.47
CA VAL A 283 -0.07 3.40 -6.68
C VAL A 283 1.41 3.09 -6.91
N PRO A 284 1.74 2.11 -7.77
CA PRO A 284 3.12 1.77 -8.09
C PRO A 284 3.91 3.02 -8.50
N LEU A 285 5.20 3.06 -8.15
CA LEU A 285 6.12 4.21 -8.20
C LEU A 285 5.87 5.28 -7.14
N LEU A 286 4.62 5.70 -6.94
CA LEU A 286 4.29 6.71 -5.94
C LEU A 286 4.54 6.18 -4.53
N ASP A 287 4.15 4.93 -4.29
CA ASP A 287 4.35 4.21 -3.02
C ASP A 287 5.83 3.84 -2.74
N MET A 288 6.75 4.11 -3.68
CA MET A 288 8.19 3.96 -3.48
C MET A 288 8.83 5.16 -2.79
N ALA A 289 8.09 6.25 -2.59
CA ALA A 289 8.56 7.37 -1.79
C ALA A 289 8.88 6.87 -0.36
N PRO A 290 10.14 7.01 0.11
CA PRO A 290 10.50 6.71 1.49
C PRO A 290 9.92 7.74 2.46
N HIS A 291 9.94 7.37 3.74
CA HIS A 291 9.75 8.33 4.80
C HIS A 291 10.98 9.23 4.95
N ILE A 292 10.75 10.54 5.07
CA ILE A 292 11.76 11.53 5.48
C ILE A 292 11.20 12.44 6.58
N SER A 293 12.07 13.02 7.39
CA SER A 293 11.68 13.86 8.55
C SER A 293 10.90 15.12 8.15
N SER A 294 11.26 15.70 7.00
CA SER A 294 10.59 16.85 6.42
C SER A 294 10.20 16.54 4.98
N SER A 295 8.90 16.35 4.76
CA SER A 295 8.32 16.05 3.44
C SER A 295 8.78 17.08 2.42
N ASN A 296 9.32 16.63 1.29
CA ASN A 296 9.63 17.50 0.16
C ASN A 296 8.67 17.30 -1.02
N VAL A 297 7.83 16.29 -0.93
CA VAL A 297 6.65 16.10 -1.79
C VAL A 297 5.38 15.92 -0.97
N ARG A 298 4.23 16.07 -1.63
CA ARG A 298 2.91 15.64 -1.14
C ARG A 298 2.14 14.93 -2.25
N VAL A 299 1.18 14.10 -1.86
CA VAL A 299 0.31 13.39 -2.81
C VAL A 299 -0.88 14.27 -3.17
N GLU A 300 -1.10 14.46 -4.46
CA GLU A 300 -2.28 15.10 -5.02
C GLU A 300 -2.92 14.22 -6.10
N VAL A 301 -4.21 14.45 -6.37
CA VAL A 301 -4.86 13.88 -7.55
C VAL A 301 -5.19 15.03 -8.48
N SER A 302 -4.69 14.97 -9.71
CA SER A 302 -4.86 16.01 -10.72
C SER A 302 -5.23 15.38 -12.07
N THR A 303 -5.89 16.16 -12.92
CA THR A 303 -6.13 15.74 -14.31
C THR A 303 -4.98 16.27 -15.16
N ARG A 304 -4.38 15.42 -15.99
CA ARG A 304 -3.40 15.86 -17.00
C ARG A 304 -4.12 16.33 -18.26
N ASP A 305 -4.22 15.45 -19.26
CA ASP A 305 -4.95 15.70 -20.51
C ASP A 305 -6.13 14.72 -20.66
N ALA A 306 -6.95 14.91 -21.69
CA ALA A 306 -8.10 14.06 -21.96
C ALA A 306 -7.75 12.60 -22.32
N ALA A 307 -6.53 12.34 -22.81
CA ALA A 307 -6.10 10.99 -23.21
C ALA A 307 -5.61 10.16 -22.01
N VAL A 308 -5.02 10.83 -21.03
CA VAL A 308 -4.50 10.22 -19.80
C VAL A 308 -5.56 10.22 -18.69
N GLY A 309 -6.32 11.29 -18.54
CA GLY A 309 -7.28 11.46 -17.47
C GLY A 309 -6.61 11.74 -16.10
N SER A 310 -7.21 11.18 -15.05
CA SER A 310 -6.86 11.48 -13.66
C SER A 310 -5.62 10.72 -13.20
N CYS A 311 -4.71 11.43 -12.55
CA CYS A 311 -3.41 10.93 -12.11
C CYS A 311 -3.20 11.20 -10.62
N ALA A 312 -2.54 10.27 -9.93
CA ALA A 312 -1.95 10.55 -8.64
C ALA A 312 -0.54 11.09 -8.83
N GLU A 313 -0.25 12.21 -8.17
CA GLU A 313 0.95 13.01 -8.38
C GLU A 313 1.71 13.21 -7.08
N LEU A 314 3.04 13.08 -7.14
CA LEU A 314 3.92 13.66 -6.13
C LEU A 314 4.21 15.09 -6.55
N ARG A 315 3.77 16.07 -5.78
CA ARG A 315 4.08 17.49 -6.02
C ARG A 315 5.11 17.99 -5.03
N ALA A 316 6.13 18.66 -5.53
CA ALA A 316 7.16 19.28 -4.71
C ALA A 316 6.52 20.34 -3.80
N VAL A 317 6.77 20.27 -2.49
CA VAL A 317 6.30 21.28 -1.51
C VAL A 317 7.37 22.28 -1.11
N ARG A 318 8.58 22.09 -1.66
CA ARG A 318 9.72 23.01 -1.63
C ARG A 318 10.63 22.68 -2.80
N ASP A 319 11.65 23.49 -3.02
CA ASP A 319 12.73 23.14 -3.93
C ASP A 319 13.45 21.86 -3.45
N ILE A 320 13.79 20.99 -4.39
CA ILE A 320 14.47 19.70 -4.18
C ILE A 320 15.76 19.72 -5.00
N ASP A 321 16.89 19.49 -4.35
CA ASP A 321 18.19 19.51 -5.02
C ASP A 321 18.44 18.23 -5.83
N ALA A 322 19.30 18.33 -6.85
CA ALA A 322 19.77 17.16 -7.58
C ALA A 322 20.51 16.19 -6.64
N GLY A 323 20.15 14.90 -6.69
CA GLY A 323 20.68 13.88 -5.78
C GLY A 323 19.95 13.78 -4.44
N GLU A 324 19.00 14.68 -4.15
CA GLU A 324 18.22 14.63 -2.93
C GLU A 324 17.20 13.48 -2.96
N THR A 325 16.92 12.87 -1.81
CA THR A 325 15.86 11.86 -1.66
C THR A 325 14.49 12.51 -1.77
N VAL A 326 13.65 12.06 -2.69
CA VAL A 326 12.26 12.48 -2.82
C VAL A 326 11.41 11.63 -1.88
N GLY A 327 10.79 12.22 -0.86
CA GLY A 327 10.13 11.46 0.20
C GLY A 327 8.96 12.18 0.88
N LEU A 328 8.15 11.38 1.58
CA LEU A 328 6.98 11.83 2.31
C LEU A 328 7.25 11.82 3.81
N ARG A 329 6.70 12.77 4.55
CA ARG A 329 6.53 12.59 6.00
C ARG A 329 5.30 11.71 6.22
N PHE A 330 5.49 10.50 6.74
CA PHE A 330 4.37 9.59 7.01
C PHE A 330 3.57 10.11 8.19
N ASN A 331 2.26 9.86 8.15
CA ASN A 331 1.34 10.36 9.16
C ASN A 331 1.65 9.73 10.53
N ALA A 332 1.77 10.58 11.55
CA ALA A 332 2.01 10.21 12.94
C ALA A 332 0.76 10.36 13.83
N SER A 333 -0.44 10.54 13.25
CA SER A 333 -1.69 10.76 13.99
C SER A 333 -2.26 9.50 14.66
N GLN A 334 -1.71 8.33 14.37
CA GLN A 334 -2.15 7.05 14.96
C GLN A 334 -1.30 6.70 16.18
N ALA A 335 -1.78 5.77 17.01
CA ALA A 335 -1.04 5.32 18.20
C ALA A 335 0.36 4.79 17.80
N PRO A 336 1.42 5.09 18.57
CA PRO A 336 2.79 4.65 18.26
C PRO A 336 2.94 3.15 18.05
N ALA A 337 2.26 2.31 18.83
CA ALA A 337 2.24 0.86 18.63
C ALA A 337 1.64 0.46 17.27
N PHE A 338 0.55 1.11 16.86
CA PHE A 338 -0.05 0.90 15.54
C PHE A 338 0.83 1.44 14.43
N LEU A 339 1.56 2.55 14.62
CA LEU A 339 2.51 3.07 13.64
C LEU A 339 3.70 2.13 13.46
N LEU A 340 4.25 1.61 14.57
CA LEU A 340 5.30 0.58 14.56
C LEU A 340 4.80 -0.69 13.86
N TYR A 341 3.57 -1.10 14.15
CA TYR A 341 2.94 -2.20 13.44
C TYR A 341 2.84 -1.82 11.96
N ARG A 342 2.27 -0.70 11.59
CA ARG A 342 1.98 -0.29 10.21
C ARG A 342 3.21 -0.07 9.33
N PHE A 343 4.27 0.54 9.86
CA PHE A 343 5.43 0.99 9.08
C PHE A 343 6.75 0.31 9.47
N GLY A 344 6.81 -0.41 10.59
CA GLY A 344 8.05 -1.00 11.11
C GLY A 344 8.96 0.02 11.80
N PHE A 345 8.50 1.27 11.95
CA PHE A 345 9.15 2.35 12.69
C PHE A 345 8.07 3.36 13.14
N ILE A 346 8.44 4.27 14.04
CA ILE A 346 7.57 5.38 14.46
C ILE A 346 8.07 6.65 13.74
N PRO A 347 7.29 7.23 12.81
CA PRO A 347 7.66 8.49 12.15
C PRO A 347 7.88 9.60 13.19
N GLN A 348 9.01 10.32 13.10
CA GLN A 348 9.37 11.41 14.01
C GLN A 348 9.05 12.80 13.42
#